data_AF-A0A7C5RTR6-F1
#
_entry.id   AF-A0A7C5RTR6-F1
#
_cell.length_a   1.000
_cell.length_b   1.000
_cell.length_c   1.000
_cell.angle_alpha   90.00
_cell.angle_beta   90.00
_cell.angle_gamma   90.00
#
_symmetry.space_group_name_H-M   'P 1'
#
loop_
_entity.id
_entity.type
_entity.pdbx_description
1 polymer ?
#
loop_
_entity_poly.entity_id
_entity_poly.type
_entity_poly.pdbx_seq_one_letter_code
_entity_poly.pdbx_strand_id
1 'polypeptide(L)'
;MKRLAGALVPRVLVPPDPILASIWGVGLAIRLVLLPITLHSDLYQIYSRAHVAITMGAWFAWSSQLIAQLFHDGWLFLVQWFLPDSDDIWSATAGVAGIGAQPHDLARFLAYPYLARALVVLKLPYVAADAVVGWLLSRDMPVKQRRWALALWWLNPIVIYTSAVFGRHDSVWVAALLAGALIARRGFRWTGFACSALAAGARFFPVFLLPLYLVAFRRSWRSVVLGGVAVVSSWIFIDLLVVVRNGTSPTLTLLGDYPHVRYLVALSLPVSEDIPLPLFPLAYTLFLCWWFTAAPRGWAAYQAAAAATLCGVVALTPFHPQYVIWALPFAVPVLARQRSGRLLALLQAGLFLVWLTRWGAAATTALLSPLGESFVSALPDPQLVAAALVPASVWQPAVRAMFAGVTLWIGWFVLREHTSMTREMMREEIELAGRER
;
A
#
# COMPACT_ATOMS: atom_id res chain seq x y z
N MET A 1 14.08 -25.73 -1.26
CA MET A 1 13.14 -25.38 -0.16
C MET A 1 13.81 -25.25 1.22
N LYS A 2 14.66 -26.19 1.70
CA LYS A 2 15.33 -26.09 3.03
C LYS A 2 16.12 -24.78 3.26
N ARG A 3 16.86 -24.27 2.27
CA ARG A 3 17.55 -22.96 2.34
C ARG A 3 16.59 -21.76 2.41
N LEU A 4 15.40 -21.87 1.83
CA LEU A 4 14.36 -20.83 1.86
C LEU A 4 13.59 -20.84 3.19
N ALA A 5 13.33 -22.03 3.74
CA ALA A 5 12.72 -22.22 5.05
C ALA A 5 13.65 -21.76 6.19
N GLY A 6 14.93 -22.17 6.16
CA GLY A 6 15.93 -21.72 7.15
C GLY A 6 16.25 -20.22 7.07
N ALA A 7 15.88 -19.56 5.99
CA ALA A 7 15.94 -18.11 5.91
C ALA A 7 14.82 -17.44 6.73
N LEU A 8 13.64 -18.03 6.83
CA LEU A 8 12.47 -17.42 7.51
C LEU A 8 12.47 -17.60 9.03
N VAL A 9 13.32 -18.47 9.58
CA VAL A 9 13.44 -18.72 11.02
C VAL A 9 14.43 -17.75 11.67
N PRO A 10 14.09 -17.08 12.79
CA PRO A 10 15.03 -16.23 13.52
C PRO A 10 16.25 -17.04 14.00
N ARG A 11 17.47 -16.53 13.78
CA ARG A 11 18.71 -17.20 14.23
C ARG A 11 18.99 -17.07 15.73
N VAL A 12 18.23 -16.25 16.45
CA VAL A 12 18.40 -16.00 17.89
C VAL A 12 17.01 -15.92 18.53
N LEU A 13 16.76 -16.78 19.52
CA LEU A 13 15.64 -16.64 20.44
C LEU A 13 15.90 -15.39 21.29
N VAL A 14 15.29 -14.27 20.89
CA VAL A 14 15.35 -13.04 21.67
C VAL A 14 14.44 -13.23 22.89
N PRO A 15 14.91 -12.93 24.12
CA PRO A 15 14.06 -13.01 25.30
C PRO A 15 12.80 -12.17 25.11
N PRO A 16 11.66 -12.58 25.70
CA PRO A 16 10.40 -11.88 25.54
C PRO A 16 10.55 -10.43 26.00
N ASP A 17 10.32 -9.51 25.07
CA ASP A 17 10.33 -8.08 25.34
C ASP A 17 8.90 -7.64 25.65
N PRO A 18 8.57 -7.30 26.91
CA PRO A 18 7.21 -6.96 27.30
C PRO A 18 6.67 -5.76 26.53
N ILE A 19 7.53 -4.80 26.17
CA ILE A 19 7.11 -3.61 25.40
C ILE A 19 6.71 -4.00 23.98
N LEU A 20 7.43 -4.94 23.34
CA LEU A 20 7.02 -5.45 22.02
C LEU A 20 5.70 -6.21 22.09
N ALA A 21 5.51 -7.02 23.13
CA ALA A 21 4.25 -7.71 23.37
C ALA A 21 3.09 -6.72 23.57
N SER A 22 3.31 -5.65 24.35
CA SER A 22 2.33 -4.58 24.53
C SER A 22 2.01 -3.87 23.21
N ILE A 23 3.00 -3.54 22.38
CA ILE A 23 2.74 -2.91 21.06
C ILE A 23 1.88 -3.82 20.18
N TRP A 24 2.22 -5.12 20.11
CA TRP A 24 1.42 -6.10 19.38
C TRP A 24 -0.01 -6.17 19.90
N GLY A 25 -0.16 -6.35 21.21
CA GLY A 25 -1.45 -6.47 21.89
C GLY A 25 -2.33 -5.25 21.70
N VAL A 26 -1.79 -4.04 21.89
CA VAL A 26 -2.52 -2.78 21.71
C VAL A 26 -2.97 -2.61 20.26
N GLY A 27 -2.09 -2.82 19.28
CA GLY A 27 -2.49 -2.64 17.88
C GLY A 27 -3.45 -3.73 17.37
N LEU A 28 -3.43 -4.92 17.97
CA LEU A 28 -4.43 -5.96 17.71
C LEU A 28 -5.77 -5.58 18.34
N ALA A 29 -5.77 -5.17 19.61
CA ALA A 29 -6.98 -4.75 20.33
C ALA A 29 -7.69 -3.60 19.60
N ILE A 30 -6.95 -2.57 19.17
CA ILE A 30 -7.51 -1.46 18.38
C ILE A 30 -8.22 -1.97 17.12
N ARG A 31 -7.58 -2.88 16.38
CA ARG A 31 -8.17 -3.45 15.16
C ARG A 31 -9.39 -4.31 15.46
N LEU A 32 -9.34 -5.17 16.48
CA LEU A 32 -10.48 -6.01 16.87
C LEU A 32 -11.71 -5.18 17.28
N VAL A 33 -11.49 -4.01 17.89
CA VAL A 33 -12.56 -3.06 18.19
C VAL A 33 -13.11 -2.40 16.92
N LEU A 34 -12.25 -1.97 16.00
CA LEU A 34 -12.65 -1.21 14.80
C LEU A 34 -13.26 -2.08 13.69
N LEU A 35 -12.79 -3.32 13.53
CA LEU A 35 -13.20 -4.25 12.47
C LEU A 35 -14.73 -4.41 12.35
N PRO A 36 -15.48 -4.75 13.43
CA PRO A 36 -16.92 -5.00 13.34
C PRO A 36 -17.78 -3.73 13.23
N ILE A 37 -17.23 -2.55 13.50
CA ILE A 37 -18.02 -1.30 13.60
C ILE A 37 -17.73 -0.32 12.46
N THR A 38 -16.90 -0.70 11.50
CA THR A 38 -16.52 0.16 10.37
C THR A 38 -16.78 -0.52 9.03
N LEU A 39 -17.20 0.23 8.01
CA LEU A 39 -17.45 -0.25 6.65
C LEU A 39 -17.27 0.87 5.63
N HIS A 40 -16.49 0.63 4.57
CA HIS A 40 -16.53 1.43 3.36
C HIS A 40 -17.17 0.61 2.22
N SER A 41 -17.88 1.28 1.30
CA SER A 41 -18.61 0.61 0.21
C SER A 41 -17.69 -0.21 -0.70
N ASP A 42 -16.44 0.23 -0.95
CA ASP A 42 -15.44 -0.53 -1.72
C ASP A 42 -15.21 -1.96 -1.19
N LEU A 43 -15.27 -2.17 0.13
CA LEU A 43 -15.14 -3.50 0.73
C LEU A 43 -16.30 -4.40 0.31
N TYR A 44 -17.51 -3.86 0.39
CA TYR A 44 -18.71 -4.58 -0.01
C TYR A 44 -18.73 -4.86 -1.52
N GLN A 45 -18.32 -3.90 -2.35
CA GLN A 45 -18.24 -4.07 -3.81
C GLN A 45 -17.29 -5.20 -4.22
N ILE A 46 -16.09 -5.28 -3.62
CA ILE A 46 -15.11 -6.28 -4.02
C ILE A 46 -15.56 -7.70 -3.63
N TYR A 47 -16.22 -7.85 -2.48
CA TYR A 47 -16.75 -9.14 -2.06
C TYR A 47 -18.06 -9.51 -2.76
N SER A 48 -18.87 -8.53 -3.17
CA SER A 48 -20.02 -8.80 -4.05
C SER A 48 -19.56 -9.32 -5.42
N ARG A 49 -18.49 -8.76 -6.00
CA ARG A 49 -17.85 -9.34 -7.21
C ARG A 49 -17.35 -10.75 -6.97
N ALA A 50 -16.72 -10.97 -5.82
CA ALA A 50 -16.20 -12.29 -5.47
C ALA A 50 -17.31 -13.33 -5.35
N HIS A 51 -18.45 -12.96 -4.75
CA HIS A 51 -19.60 -13.84 -4.67
C HIS A 51 -20.12 -14.21 -6.06
N VAL A 52 -20.30 -13.24 -6.95
CA VAL A 52 -20.71 -13.48 -8.36
C VAL A 52 -19.71 -14.39 -9.08
N ALA A 53 -18.41 -14.15 -8.90
CA ALA A 53 -17.37 -14.98 -9.51
C ALA A 53 -17.43 -16.44 -9.05
N ILE A 54 -17.72 -16.68 -7.77
CA ILE A 54 -17.85 -18.02 -7.20
C ILE A 54 -19.13 -18.70 -7.67
N THR A 55 -20.28 -18.02 -7.58
CA THR A 55 -21.60 -18.62 -7.86
C THR A 55 -21.86 -18.83 -9.34
N MET A 56 -21.38 -17.92 -10.20
CA MET A 56 -21.55 -18.03 -11.67
C MET A 56 -20.36 -18.67 -12.37
N GLY A 57 -19.31 -19.09 -11.64
CA GLY A 57 -18.07 -19.61 -12.23
C GLY A 57 -17.26 -18.56 -12.99
N ALA A 58 -17.50 -17.27 -12.74
CA ALA A 58 -16.96 -16.13 -13.47
C ALA A 58 -15.63 -15.57 -12.89
N TRP A 59 -14.73 -16.45 -12.43
CA TRP A 59 -13.43 -16.13 -11.78
C TRP A 59 -12.50 -15.17 -12.54
N PHE A 60 -12.72 -14.97 -13.83
CA PHE A 60 -11.87 -14.12 -14.70
C PHE A 60 -12.65 -12.99 -15.39
N ALA A 61 -13.88 -12.72 -14.94
CA ALA A 61 -14.71 -11.67 -15.53
C ALA A 61 -14.15 -10.26 -15.26
N TRP A 62 -13.43 -10.08 -14.14
CA TRP A 62 -12.87 -8.79 -13.76
C TRP A 62 -11.42 -8.63 -14.22
N SER A 63 -11.22 -7.92 -15.34
CA SER A 63 -9.92 -7.80 -16.01
C SER A 63 -9.00 -6.71 -15.45
N SER A 64 -9.54 -5.60 -14.96
CA SER A 64 -8.74 -4.41 -14.58
C SER A 64 -7.86 -4.61 -13.34
N GLN A 65 -8.21 -5.55 -12.47
CA GLN A 65 -7.43 -5.92 -11.27
C GLN A 65 -7.51 -7.42 -11.00
N LEU A 66 -7.24 -8.24 -12.02
CA LEU A 66 -7.46 -9.69 -11.98
C LEU A 66 -6.82 -10.36 -10.76
N ILE A 67 -5.54 -10.08 -10.47
CA ILE A 67 -4.83 -10.70 -9.34
C ILE A 67 -5.49 -10.32 -8.00
N ALA A 68 -5.90 -9.06 -7.87
CA ALA A 68 -6.60 -8.64 -6.67
C ALA A 68 -7.97 -9.30 -6.59
N GLN A 69 -8.73 -9.41 -7.67
CA GLN A 69 -10.02 -10.07 -7.66
C GLN A 69 -9.90 -11.55 -7.26
N LEU A 70 -8.99 -12.30 -7.89
CA LEU A 70 -8.75 -13.72 -7.57
C LEU A 70 -8.38 -13.95 -6.10
N PHE A 71 -7.67 -13.00 -5.49
CA PHE A 71 -7.40 -13.04 -4.05
C PHE A 71 -8.69 -12.97 -3.20
N HIS A 72 -9.63 -12.09 -3.56
CA HIS A 72 -10.90 -11.97 -2.83
C HIS A 72 -11.85 -13.13 -3.13
N ASP A 73 -11.87 -13.63 -4.38
CA ASP A 73 -12.63 -14.83 -4.78
C ASP A 73 -12.18 -16.03 -3.95
N GLY A 74 -10.86 -16.28 -3.91
CA GLY A 74 -10.28 -17.36 -3.12
C GLY A 74 -10.55 -17.18 -1.62
N TRP A 75 -10.43 -15.97 -1.08
CA TRP A 75 -10.73 -15.72 0.33
C TRP A 75 -12.21 -15.98 0.65
N LEU A 76 -13.14 -15.40 -0.12
CA LEU A 76 -14.57 -15.55 0.12
C LEU A 76 -14.99 -17.03 -0.01
N PHE A 77 -14.49 -17.73 -1.01
CA PHE A 77 -14.72 -19.17 -1.18
C PHE A 77 -14.32 -19.97 0.07
N LEU A 78 -13.20 -19.61 0.71
CA LEU A 78 -12.72 -20.27 1.92
C LEU A 78 -13.49 -19.89 3.19
N VAL A 79 -14.18 -18.75 3.22
CA VAL A 79 -14.79 -18.22 4.46
C VAL A 79 -16.30 -18.05 4.40
N GLN A 80 -16.94 -18.32 3.26
CA GLN A 80 -18.40 -18.20 3.09
C GLN A 80 -19.22 -19.00 4.12
N TRP A 81 -18.71 -20.16 4.57
CA TRP A 81 -19.29 -20.95 5.66
C TRP A 81 -19.36 -20.22 7.02
N PHE A 82 -18.58 -19.16 7.23
CA PHE A 82 -18.69 -18.29 8.40
C PHE A 82 -19.76 -17.19 8.23
N LEU A 83 -20.42 -17.11 7.07
CA LEU A 83 -21.41 -16.11 6.68
C LEU A 83 -22.77 -16.78 6.43
N PRO A 84 -23.48 -17.23 7.48
CA PRO A 84 -24.76 -17.92 7.36
C PRO A 84 -25.82 -17.00 6.73
N ASP A 85 -26.66 -17.54 5.85
CA ASP A 85 -27.74 -16.78 5.20
C ASP A 85 -27.25 -15.54 4.44
N SER A 86 -26.05 -15.61 3.85
CA SER A 86 -25.43 -14.47 3.14
C SER A 86 -25.83 -14.35 1.67
N ASP A 87 -26.51 -15.32 1.07
CA ASP A 87 -26.79 -15.32 -0.38
C ASP A 87 -27.52 -14.05 -0.84
N ASP A 88 -28.46 -13.55 -0.04
CA ASP A 88 -29.26 -12.38 -0.40
C ASP A 88 -28.55 -11.03 -0.19
N ILE A 89 -27.44 -10.99 0.56
CA ILE A 89 -26.76 -9.73 0.90
C ILE A 89 -25.83 -9.24 -0.22
N TRP A 90 -25.44 -10.12 -1.14
CA TRP A 90 -24.55 -9.79 -2.24
C TRP A 90 -25.30 -9.16 -3.40
N SER A 91 -24.63 -8.25 -4.11
CA SER A 91 -25.24 -7.53 -5.22
C SER A 91 -24.45 -7.69 -6.51
N ALA A 92 -25.12 -8.17 -7.55
CA ALA A 92 -24.56 -8.26 -8.89
C ALA A 92 -24.26 -6.87 -9.48
N THR A 93 -25.04 -5.84 -9.12
CA THR A 93 -24.85 -4.46 -9.57
C THR A 93 -23.71 -3.76 -8.83
N ALA A 94 -23.52 -4.04 -7.55
CA ALA A 94 -22.39 -3.53 -6.78
C ALA A 94 -21.02 -3.99 -7.34
N GLY A 95 -21.03 -5.06 -8.13
CA GLY A 95 -19.86 -5.58 -8.80
C GLY A 95 -19.50 -4.93 -10.13
N VAL A 96 -20.30 -4.03 -10.67
CA VAL A 96 -20.08 -3.45 -12.00
C VAL A 96 -19.17 -2.22 -11.94
N ALA A 97 -18.17 -2.18 -12.82
CA ALA A 97 -17.26 -1.04 -12.95
C ALA A 97 -18.02 0.26 -13.26
N GLY A 98 -17.69 1.34 -12.55
CA GLY A 98 -18.32 2.65 -12.75
C GLY A 98 -19.70 2.83 -12.11
N ILE A 99 -20.39 1.75 -11.74
CA ILE A 99 -21.68 1.81 -11.03
C ILE A 99 -21.45 1.84 -9.51
N GLY A 100 -20.63 0.91 -9.00
CA GLY A 100 -20.40 0.74 -7.57
C GLY A 100 -21.65 0.29 -6.80
N ALA A 101 -21.51 0.14 -5.48
CA ALA A 101 -22.61 -0.26 -4.61
C ALA A 101 -23.67 0.84 -4.51
N GLN A 102 -24.91 0.50 -4.83
CA GLN A 102 -26.02 1.43 -4.72
C GLN A 102 -26.49 1.56 -3.25
N PRO A 103 -27.19 2.65 -2.89
CA PRO A 103 -27.67 2.83 -1.52
C PRO A 103 -28.51 1.65 -1.00
N HIS A 104 -29.36 1.05 -1.83
CA HIS A 104 -30.18 -0.11 -1.46
C HIS A 104 -29.35 -1.39 -1.27
N ASP A 105 -28.25 -1.57 -2.02
CA ASP A 105 -27.33 -2.69 -1.83
C ASP A 105 -26.66 -2.58 -0.46
N LEU A 106 -26.18 -1.37 -0.14
CA LEU A 106 -25.52 -1.11 1.13
C LEU A 106 -26.49 -1.23 2.31
N ALA A 107 -27.72 -0.73 2.18
CA ALA A 107 -28.76 -0.87 3.20
C ALA A 107 -29.06 -2.35 3.50
N ARG A 108 -29.15 -3.18 2.45
CA ARG A 108 -29.34 -4.63 2.59
C ARG A 108 -28.19 -5.30 3.33
N PHE A 109 -26.95 -4.96 2.97
CA PHE A 109 -25.77 -5.48 3.66
C PHE A 109 -25.71 -5.02 5.12
N LEU A 110 -26.04 -3.75 5.40
CA LEU A 110 -26.10 -3.20 6.76
C LEU A 110 -27.22 -3.85 7.61
N ALA A 111 -28.29 -4.32 6.98
CA ALA A 111 -29.38 -5.04 7.65
C ALA A 111 -29.05 -6.53 7.95
N TYR A 112 -27.89 -7.03 7.52
CA TYR A 112 -27.52 -8.42 7.70
C TYR A 112 -27.36 -8.79 9.19
N PRO A 113 -28.07 -9.81 9.72
CA PRO A 113 -28.02 -10.16 11.15
C PRO A 113 -26.62 -10.48 11.68
N TYR A 114 -25.71 -10.93 10.81
CA TYR A 114 -24.33 -11.26 11.16
C TYR A 114 -23.32 -10.23 10.62
N LEU A 115 -23.72 -8.97 10.40
CA LEU A 115 -22.88 -7.89 9.85
C LEU A 115 -21.51 -7.78 10.55
N ALA A 116 -21.48 -7.72 11.88
CA ALA A 116 -20.24 -7.59 12.64
C ALA A 116 -19.27 -8.76 12.35
N ARG A 117 -19.80 -9.99 12.26
CA ARG A 117 -19.02 -11.18 11.90
C ARG A 117 -18.51 -11.08 10.46
N ALA A 118 -19.37 -10.67 9.52
CA ALA A 118 -18.98 -10.47 8.14
C ALA A 118 -17.82 -9.48 8.04
N LEU A 119 -17.94 -8.30 8.64
CA LEU A 119 -16.89 -7.27 8.60
C LEU A 119 -15.56 -7.76 9.15
N VAL A 120 -15.56 -8.50 10.26
CA VAL A 120 -14.35 -9.12 10.82
C VAL A 120 -13.73 -10.10 9.82
N VAL A 121 -14.52 -11.05 9.29
CA VAL A 121 -14.05 -12.09 8.37
C VAL A 121 -13.51 -11.49 7.06
N LEU A 122 -14.21 -10.51 6.49
CA LEU A 122 -13.85 -9.89 5.21
C LEU A 122 -12.59 -9.01 5.32
N LYS A 123 -12.31 -8.41 6.47
CA LYS A 123 -11.12 -7.55 6.67
C LYS A 123 -9.94 -8.27 7.31
N LEU A 124 -10.15 -9.48 7.86
CA LEU A 124 -9.10 -10.31 8.46
C LEU A 124 -7.84 -10.46 7.59
N PRO A 125 -7.91 -10.74 6.27
CA PRO A 125 -6.71 -10.83 5.44
C PRO A 125 -5.85 -9.57 5.44
N TYR A 126 -6.47 -8.40 5.56
CA TYR A 126 -5.76 -7.11 5.51
C TYR A 126 -5.04 -6.84 6.82
N VAL A 127 -5.68 -7.14 7.95
CA VAL A 127 -5.08 -7.04 9.28
C VAL A 127 -3.97 -8.07 9.46
N ALA A 128 -4.15 -9.29 8.95
CA ALA A 128 -3.10 -10.30 8.93
C ALA A 128 -1.90 -9.82 8.11
N ALA A 129 -2.13 -9.20 6.95
CA ALA A 129 -1.07 -8.62 6.13
C ALA A 129 -0.33 -7.49 6.85
N ASP A 130 -1.03 -6.58 7.55
CA ASP A 130 -0.39 -5.57 8.39
C ASP A 130 0.52 -6.19 9.46
N ALA A 131 0.08 -7.28 10.09
CA ALA A 131 0.87 -7.98 11.10
C ALA A 131 2.10 -8.64 10.48
N VAL A 132 1.96 -9.26 9.31
CA VAL A 132 3.10 -9.81 8.55
C VAL A 132 4.11 -8.70 8.23
N VAL A 133 3.67 -7.52 7.78
CA VAL A 133 4.58 -6.39 7.53
C VAL A 133 5.26 -5.94 8.82
N GLY A 134 4.52 -5.74 9.90
CA GLY A 134 5.09 -5.35 11.20
C GLY A 134 6.16 -6.32 11.69
N TRP A 135 5.93 -7.63 11.51
CA TRP A 135 6.93 -8.67 11.79
C TRP A 135 8.14 -8.58 10.85
N LEU A 136 7.93 -8.47 9.53
CA LEU A 136 8.99 -8.38 8.53
C LEU A 136 9.90 -7.16 8.72
N LEU A 137 9.32 -6.00 9.06
CA LEU A 137 10.07 -4.76 9.29
C LEU A 137 10.94 -4.83 10.54
N SER A 138 10.45 -5.49 11.58
CA SER A 138 11.03 -5.42 12.93
C SER A 138 11.99 -6.58 13.24
N ARG A 139 11.81 -7.75 12.63
CA ARG A 139 12.53 -8.99 12.98
C ARG A 139 14.06 -8.91 12.92
N ASP A 140 14.61 -8.13 11.99
CA ASP A 140 16.05 -8.05 11.75
C ASP A 140 16.71 -6.81 12.39
N MET A 141 15.98 -6.12 13.29
CA MET A 141 16.46 -4.90 13.95
C MET A 141 16.92 -5.13 15.39
N PRO A 142 17.84 -4.29 15.92
CA PRO A 142 18.13 -4.19 17.34
C PRO A 142 16.87 -3.87 18.15
N VAL A 143 16.76 -4.37 19.38
CA VAL A 143 15.55 -4.29 20.22
C VAL A 143 14.93 -2.89 20.28
N LYS A 144 15.73 -1.85 20.55
CA LYS A 144 15.22 -0.47 20.62
C LYS A 144 14.62 0.01 19.29
N GLN A 145 15.26 -0.31 18.16
CA GLN A 145 14.78 0.07 16.83
C GLN A 145 13.58 -0.79 16.41
N ARG A 146 13.58 -2.07 16.79
CA ARG A 146 12.48 -3.02 16.60
C ARG A 146 11.17 -2.50 17.19
N ARG A 147 11.20 -2.00 18.43
CA ARG A 147 10.05 -1.38 19.10
C ARG A 147 9.48 -0.22 18.29
N TRP A 148 10.35 0.69 17.84
CA TRP A 148 9.93 1.85 17.06
C TRP A 148 9.45 1.49 15.66
N ALA A 149 10.10 0.58 14.95
CA ALA A 149 9.66 0.14 13.64
C ALA A 149 8.28 -0.53 13.72
N LEU A 150 8.07 -1.37 14.74
CA LEU A 150 6.76 -1.97 14.98
C LEU A 150 5.72 -0.90 15.35
N ALA A 151 6.02 0.02 16.27
CA ALA A 151 5.08 1.08 16.66
C ALA A 151 4.72 1.99 15.47
N LEU A 152 5.70 2.44 14.69
CA LEU A 152 5.50 3.32 13.52
C LEU A 152 4.78 2.64 12.35
N TRP A 153 4.62 1.32 12.36
CA TRP A 153 3.81 0.57 11.41
C TRP A 153 2.48 0.12 12.01
N TRP A 154 2.55 -0.72 13.05
CA TRP A 154 1.39 -1.41 13.63
C TRP A 154 0.43 -0.48 14.38
N LEU A 155 0.94 0.58 15.02
CA LEU A 155 0.14 1.59 15.72
C LEU A 155 -0.08 2.86 14.88
N ASN A 156 0.34 2.85 13.61
CA ASN A 156 0.21 4.02 12.76
C ASN A 156 -1.26 4.24 12.35
N PRO A 157 -1.83 5.43 12.57
CA PRO A 157 -3.20 5.73 12.17
C PRO A 157 -3.47 5.51 10.67
N ILE A 158 -2.48 5.76 9.80
CA ILE A 158 -2.60 5.51 8.36
C ILE A 158 -2.82 4.01 8.09
N VAL A 159 -2.02 3.15 8.74
CA VAL A 159 -2.07 1.69 8.54
C VAL A 159 -3.38 1.12 9.09
N ILE A 160 -3.75 1.52 10.32
CA ILE A 160 -5.01 1.11 10.97
C ILE A 160 -6.21 1.57 10.14
N TYR A 161 -6.19 2.83 9.67
CA TYR A 161 -7.25 3.37 8.84
C TYR A 161 -7.42 2.56 7.56
N THR A 162 -6.34 2.29 6.82
CA THR A 162 -6.42 1.58 5.54
C THR A 162 -7.00 0.17 5.68
N SER A 163 -6.51 -0.63 6.63
CA SER A 163 -6.90 -2.04 6.74
C SER A 163 -8.16 -2.27 7.56
N ALA A 164 -8.24 -1.67 8.75
CA ALA A 164 -9.29 -1.98 9.72
C ALA A 164 -10.51 -1.07 9.57
N VAL A 165 -10.31 0.24 9.33
CA VAL A 165 -11.43 1.20 9.23
C VAL A 165 -12.02 1.18 7.82
N PHE A 166 -11.21 1.54 6.83
CA PHE A 166 -11.60 1.70 5.44
C PHE A 166 -11.69 0.34 4.70
N GLY A 167 -11.03 -0.72 5.19
CA GLY A 167 -11.22 -2.08 4.67
C GLY A 167 -10.61 -2.31 3.29
N ARG A 168 -9.41 -1.78 3.03
CA ARG A 168 -8.73 -1.96 1.74
C ARG A 168 -7.58 -2.96 1.81
N HIS A 169 -7.48 -3.75 0.76
CA HIS A 169 -6.49 -4.81 0.59
C HIS A 169 -5.07 -4.31 0.26
N ASP A 170 -4.82 -3.00 0.26
CA ASP A 170 -3.50 -2.41 -0.02
C ASP A 170 -2.40 -3.00 0.87
N SER A 171 -2.72 -3.32 2.13
CA SER A 171 -1.80 -4.00 3.07
C SER A 171 -1.27 -5.35 2.57
N VAL A 172 -2.10 -6.12 1.84
CA VAL A 172 -1.72 -7.43 1.28
C VAL A 172 -0.59 -7.26 0.27
N TRP A 173 -0.71 -6.26 -0.61
CA TRP A 173 0.28 -6.02 -1.66
C TRP A 173 1.53 -5.32 -1.14
N VAL A 174 1.41 -4.51 -0.08
CA VAL A 174 2.57 -4.03 0.68
C VAL A 174 3.33 -5.19 1.33
N ALA A 175 2.64 -6.17 1.91
CA ALA A 175 3.25 -7.37 2.48
C ALA A 175 3.99 -8.19 1.42
N ALA A 176 3.35 -8.45 0.27
CA ALA A 176 3.96 -9.17 -0.84
C ALA A 176 5.20 -8.44 -1.39
N LEU A 177 5.12 -7.13 -1.62
CA LEU A 177 6.24 -6.32 -2.09
C LEU A 177 7.42 -6.34 -1.11
N LEU A 178 7.18 -6.14 0.18
CA LEU A 178 8.23 -6.17 1.20
C LEU A 178 8.84 -7.57 1.31
N ALA A 179 8.02 -8.62 1.28
CA ALA A 179 8.49 -10.01 1.29
C ALA A 179 9.37 -10.29 0.07
N GLY A 180 8.95 -9.90 -1.13
CA GLY A 180 9.73 -10.03 -2.37
C GLY A 180 11.10 -9.35 -2.26
N ALA A 181 11.13 -8.12 -1.76
CA ALA A 181 12.37 -7.39 -1.54
C ALA A 181 13.29 -8.06 -0.50
N LEU A 182 12.73 -8.59 0.60
CA LEU A 182 13.51 -9.30 1.62
C LEU A 182 14.01 -10.68 1.15
N ILE A 183 13.27 -11.35 0.27
CA ILE A 183 13.72 -12.58 -0.41
C ILE A 183 14.92 -12.25 -1.33
N ALA A 184 14.85 -11.13 -2.05
CA ALA A 184 15.95 -10.63 -2.88
C ALA A 184 17.22 -10.37 -2.08
N ARG A 185 17.08 -9.71 -0.91
CA ARG A 185 18.17 -9.44 0.03
C ARG A 185 18.93 -10.71 0.43
N ARG A 186 18.27 -11.87 0.42
CA ARG A 186 18.86 -13.16 0.76
C ARG A 186 19.43 -13.93 -0.43
N GLY A 187 19.56 -13.28 -1.59
CA GLY A 187 20.15 -13.83 -2.80
C GLY A 187 19.15 -14.43 -3.80
N PHE A 188 17.87 -14.58 -3.44
CA PHE A 188 16.84 -15.15 -4.31
C PHE A 188 16.17 -14.09 -5.18
N ARG A 189 16.97 -13.35 -5.94
CA ARG A 189 16.53 -12.15 -6.70
C ARG A 189 15.38 -12.39 -7.68
N TRP A 190 15.30 -13.55 -8.35
CA TRP A 190 14.22 -13.79 -9.32
C TRP A 190 12.91 -14.17 -8.63
N THR A 191 12.98 -14.92 -7.54
CA THR A 191 11.81 -15.19 -6.69
C THR A 191 11.31 -13.91 -6.05
N GLY A 192 12.22 -13.07 -5.54
CA GLY A 192 11.87 -11.75 -5.01
C GLY A 192 11.24 -10.86 -6.07
N PHE A 193 11.76 -10.89 -7.30
CA PHE A 193 11.24 -10.12 -8.42
C PHE A 193 9.84 -10.57 -8.82
N ALA A 194 9.62 -11.88 -8.94
CA ALA A 194 8.31 -12.45 -9.26
C ALA A 194 7.27 -12.07 -8.19
N CYS A 195 7.65 -12.11 -6.91
CA CYS A 195 6.77 -11.69 -5.81
C CYS A 195 6.42 -10.18 -5.88
N SER A 196 7.41 -9.32 -6.14
CA SER A 196 7.18 -7.88 -6.34
C SER A 196 6.35 -7.59 -7.60
N ALA A 197 6.57 -8.32 -8.69
CA ALA A 197 5.82 -8.21 -9.93
C ALA A 197 4.37 -8.68 -9.78
N LEU A 198 4.13 -9.71 -8.95
CA LEU A 198 2.77 -10.15 -8.61
C LEU A 198 2.02 -9.08 -7.82
N ALA A 199 2.69 -8.42 -6.87
CA ALA A 199 2.13 -7.24 -6.20
C ALA A 199 1.84 -6.10 -7.20
N ALA A 200 2.72 -5.90 -8.18
CA ALA A 200 2.56 -4.90 -9.24
C ALA A 200 1.37 -5.21 -10.19
N GLY A 201 1.07 -6.48 -10.43
CA GLY A 201 -0.10 -6.90 -11.19
C GLY A 201 -1.42 -6.79 -10.41
N ALA A 202 -1.36 -6.76 -9.07
CA ALA A 202 -2.53 -6.58 -8.23
C ALA A 202 -2.84 -5.11 -7.93
N ARG A 203 -1.80 -4.28 -7.79
CA ARG A 203 -1.89 -2.83 -7.62
C ARG A 203 -0.75 -2.15 -8.36
N PHE A 204 -0.98 -0.94 -8.87
CA PHE A 204 -0.02 -0.28 -9.74
C PHE A 204 1.23 0.27 -9.02
N PHE A 205 1.14 0.65 -7.74
CA PHE A 205 2.26 1.33 -7.05
C PHE A 205 3.60 0.55 -7.05
N PRO A 206 3.65 -0.79 -6.95
CA PRO A 206 4.89 -1.56 -7.02
C PRO A 206 5.52 -1.56 -8.42
N VAL A 207 4.78 -1.25 -9.50
CA VAL A 207 5.34 -1.13 -10.86
C VAL A 207 6.51 -0.15 -10.87
N PHE A 208 6.37 0.98 -10.17
CA PHE A 208 7.40 2.03 -10.08
C PHE A 208 8.67 1.56 -9.36
N LEU A 209 8.65 0.38 -8.73
CA LEU A 209 9.81 -0.16 -8.03
C LEU A 209 10.51 -1.27 -8.81
N LEU A 210 9.90 -1.82 -9.86
CA LEU A 210 10.49 -2.93 -10.62
C LEU A 210 11.78 -2.52 -11.35
N PRO A 211 11.88 -1.35 -12.02
CA PRO A 211 13.14 -0.90 -12.61
C PRO A 211 14.24 -0.71 -11.55
N LEU A 212 13.88 -0.12 -10.40
CA LEU A 212 14.79 0.10 -9.28
C LEU A 212 15.31 -1.21 -8.71
N TYR A 213 14.41 -2.19 -8.56
CA TYR A 213 14.71 -3.55 -8.10
C TYR A 213 15.71 -4.23 -9.04
N LEU A 214 15.44 -4.21 -10.35
CA LEU A 214 16.28 -4.87 -11.35
C LEU A 214 17.69 -4.31 -11.32
N VAL A 215 17.84 -2.99 -11.24
CA VAL A 215 19.16 -2.35 -11.15
C VAL A 215 19.84 -2.69 -9.82
N ALA A 216 19.17 -2.55 -8.68
CA ALA A 216 19.78 -2.78 -7.36
C ALA A 216 20.28 -4.22 -7.15
N PHE A 217 19.53 -5.20 -7.65
CA PHE A 217 19.82 -6.63 -7.51
C PHE A 217 20.37 -7.27 -8.80
N ARG A 218 20.88 -6.45 -9.74
CA ARG A 218 21.45 -6.95 -11.00
C ARG A 218 22.73 -7.75 -10.76
N ARG A 219 22.86 -8.85 -11.49
CA ARG A 219 24.15 -9.56 -11.67
C ARG A 219 24.91 -8.95 -12.84
N SER A 220 24.19 -8.60 -13.89
CA SER A 220 24.70 -7.96 -15.10
C SER A 220 23.60 -7.11 -15.74
N TRP A 221 23.97 -6.20 -16.63
CA TRP A 221 22.99 -5.43 -17.41
C TRP A 221 22.10 -6.32 -18.27
N ARG A 222 22.61 -7.46 -18.76
CA ARG A 222 21.79 -8.49 -19.42
C ARG A 222 20.63 -8.95 -18.53
N SER A 223 20.85 -9.12 -17.22
CA SER A 223 19.76 -9.50 -16.31
C SER A 223 18.72 -8.39 -16.09
N VAL A 224 19.10 -7.12 -16.23
CA VAL A 224 18.14 -6.00 -16.19
C VAL A 224 17.26 -6.04 -17.43
N VAL A 225 17.86 -6.17 -18.61
CA VAL A 225 17.14 -6.28 -19.89
C VAL A 225 16.21 -7.49 -19.89
N LEU A 226 16.69 -8.68 -19.50
CA LEU A 226 15.87 -9.88 -19.42
C LEU A 226 14.70 -9.73 -18.44
N GLY A 227 14.92 -9.08 -17.29
CA GLY A 227 13.84 -8.78 -16.34
C GLY A 227 12.80 -7.81 -16.91
N GLY A 228 13.24 -6.79 -17.63
CA GLY A 228 12.36 -5.84 -18.31
C GLY A 228 11.54 -6.51 -19.41
N VAL A 229 12.19 -7.31 -20.26
CA VAL A 229 11.52 -8.12 -21.30
C VAL A 229 10.50 -9.06 -20.65
N ALA A 230 10.87 -9.77 -19.58
CA ALA A 230 9.95 -10.67 -18.89
C ALA A 230 8.69 -9.96 -18.37
N VAL A 231 8.81 -8.74 -17.83
CA VAL A 231 7.65 -7.95 -17.39
C VAL A 231 6.78 -7.54 -18.57
N VAL A 232 7.38 -6.95 -19.61
CA VAL A 232 6.65 -6.49 -20.80
C VAL A 232 5.96 -7.66 -21.49
N SER A 233 6.67 -8.77 -21.72
CA SER A 233 6.11 -9.98 -22.32
C SER A 233 5.00 -10.59 -21.47
N SER A 234 5.14 -10.64 -20.15
CA SER A 234 4.09 -11.15 -19.26
C SER A 234 2.85 -10.26 -19.29
N TRP A 235 3.03 -8.93 -19.31
CA TRP A 235 1.94 -7.98 -19.42
C TRP A 235 1.19 -8.14 -20.75
N ILE A 236 1.91 -8.14 -21.88
CA ILE A 236 1.31 -8.35 -23.22
C ILE A 236 0.59 -9.70 -23.28
N PHE A 237 1.19 -10.75 -22.73
CA PHE A 237 0.57 -12.08 -22.71
C PHE A 237 -0.74 -12.11 -21.91
N ILE A 238 -0.76 -11.50 -20.72
CA ILE A 238 -1.97 -11.41 -19.89
C ILE A 238 -3.04 -10.57 -20.61
N ASP A 239 -2.66 -9.44 -21.19
CA ASP A 239 -3.60 -8.57 -21.92
C ASP A 239 -4.22 -9.33 -23.10
N LEU A 240 -3.40 -9.99 -23.92
CA LEU A 240 -3.85 -10.79 -25.06
C LEU A 240 -4.76 -11.94 -24.62
N LEU A 241 -4.40 -12.66 -23.56
CA LEU A 241 -5.20 -13.76 -23.04
C LEU A 241 -6.60 -13.29 -22.60
N VAL A 242 -6.67 -12.12 -21.97
CA VAL A 242 -7.97 -11.54 -21.58
C VAL A 242 -8.73 -11.02 -22.79
N VAL A 243 -8.07 -10.41 -23.78
CA VAL A 243 -8.70 -9.99 -25.04
C VAL A 243 -9.31 -11.18 -25.77
N VAL A 244 -8.58 -12.28 -25.91
CA VAL A 244 -9.07 -13.51 -26.57
C VAL A 244 -10.27 -14.09 -25.83
N ARG A 245 -10.30 -14.00 -24.50
CA ARG A 245 -11.37 -14.57 -23.68
C ARG A 245 -12.62 -13.68 -23.58
N ASN A 246 -12.42 -12.38 -23.38
CA ASN A 246 -13.45 -11.44 -22.95
C ASN A 246 -13.72 -10.32 -23.98
N GLY A 247 -12.98 -10.28 -25.10
CA GLY A 247 -13.11 -9.25 -26.14
C GLY A 247 -12.64 -7.85 -25.72
N THR A 248 -12.04 -7.69 -24.54
CA THR A 248 -11.65 -6.39 -23.97
C THR A 248 -10.20 -6.41 -23.50
N SER A 249 -9.47 -5.32 -23.73
CA SER A 249 -8.08 -5.17 -23.27
C SER A 249 -8.06 -4.58 -21.85
N PRO A 250 -7.57 -5.33 -20.83
CA PRO A 250 -7.35 -4.78 -19.49
C PRO A 250 -6.57 -3.47 -19.51
N THR A 251 -5.57 -3.36 -20.37
CA THR A 251 -4.72 -2.17 -20.51
C THR A 251 -5.49 -0.97 -21.01
N LEU A 252 -6.26 -1.12 -22.08
CA LEU A 252 -7.05 -0.02 -22.62
C LEU A 252 -8.16 0.40 -21.66
N THR A 253 -8.81 -0.55 -20.99
CA THR A 253 -9.78 -0.25 -19.93
C THR A 253 -9.13 0.50 -18.77
N LEU A 254 -7.92 0.11 -18.35
CA LEU A 254 -7.17 0.82 -17.31
C LEU A 254 -6.79 2.25 -17.73
N LEU A 255 -6.35 2.44 -18.96
CA LEU A 255 -5.93 3.76 -19.49
C LEU A 255 -7.12 4.69 -19.77
N GLY A 256 -8.22 4.15 -20.31
CA GLY A 256 -9.40 4.91 -20.74
C GLY A 256 -10.42 5.15 -19.63
N ASP A 257 -10.73 4.11 -18.86
CA ASP A 257 -11.92 4.12 -17.99
C ASP A 257 -11.58 4.19 -16.50
N TYR A 258 -10.33 3.91 -16.11
CA TYR A 258 -9.96 3.80 -14.70
C TYR A 258 -9.43 5.12 -14.12
N PRO A 259 -10.16 5.78 -13.19
CA PRO A 259 -9.78 7.11 -12.68
C PRO A 259 -8.40 7.13 -11.99
N HIS A 260 -7.98 5.99 -11.43
CA HIS A 260 -6.71 5.91 -10.69
C HIS A 260 -5.48 6.08 -11.57
N VAL A 261 -5.54 5.73 -12.86
CA VAL A 261 -4.43 6.01 -13.79
C VAL A 261 -4.31 7.51 -14.04
N ARG A 262 -5.44 8.21 -14.13
CA ARG A 262 -5.49 9.67 -14.30
C ARG A 262 -4.81 10.41 -13.13
N TYR A 263 -4.79 9.84 -11.93
CA TYR A 263 -4.07 10.43 -10.80
C TYR A 263 -2.57 10.58 -11.05
N LEU A 264 -1.95 9.65 -11.79
CA LEU A 264 -0.53 9.73 -12.11
C LEU A 264 -0.18 10.96 -12.94
N VAL A 265 -1.15 11.50 -13.70
CA VAL A 265 -0.93 12.63 -14.60
C VAL A 265 -1.69 13.91 -14.21
N ALA A 266 -2.51 13.86 -13.15
CA ALA A 266 -3.41 14.94 -12.78
C ALA A 266 -2.72 16.17 -12.19
N LEU A 267 -1.59 16.00 -11.50
CA LEU A 267 -0.77 17.13 -11.06
C LEU A 267 0.24 17.47 -12.17
N SER A 268 0.03 18.59 -12.85
CA SER A 268 0.80 18.98 -14.02
C SER A 268 1.09 20.49 -14.06
N LEU A 269 2.15 20.85 -14.79
CA LEU A 269 2.45 22.23 -15.15
C LEU A 269 1.76 22.56 -16.49
N PRO A 270 1.13 23.75 -16.61
CA PRO A 270 0.59 24.21 -17.89
C PRO A 270 1.75 24.71 -18.76
N VAL A 271 2.27 23.84 -19.65
CA VAL A 271 3.36 24.20 -20.58
C VAL A 271 2.82 24.80 -21.88
N SER A 272 1.69 24.28 -22.36
CA SER A 272 0.88 24.85 -23.46
C SER A 272 -0.60 24.58 -23.18
N GLU A 273 -1.50 25.16 -23.98
CA GLU A 273 -2.96 25.00 -23.80
C GLU A 273 -3.40 23.53 -23.80
N ASP A 274 -2.77 22.68 -24.63
CA ASP A 274 -3.20 21.30 -24.85
C ASP A 274 -2.25 20.23 -24.28
N ILE A 275 -1.04 20.60 -23.86
CA ILE A 275 0.00 19.64 -23.45
C ILE A 275 0.47 19.96 -22.02
N PRO A 276 -0.27 19.51 -21.00
CA PRO A 276 0.19 19.61 -19.63
C PRO A 276 1.43 18.73 -19.42
N LEU A 277 2.40 19.19 -18.63
CA LEU A 277 3.58 18.40 -18.23
C LEU A 277 3.35 17.78 -16.85
N PRO A 278 3.09 16.47 -16.73
CA PRO A 278 2.80 15.85 -15.46
C PRO A 278 4.01 15.79 -14.53
N LEU A 279 3.86 16.26 -13.29
CA LEU A 279 4.96 16.39 -12.34
C LEU A 279 5.50 15.04 -11.86
N PHE A 280 4.64 14.07 -11.56
CA PHE A 280 5.08 12.76 -11.09
C PHE A 280 5.88 12.00 -12.17
N PRO A 281 5.37 11.82 -13.41
CA PRO A 281 6.14 11.20 -14.50
C PRO A 281 7.46 11.89 -14.79
N LEU A 282 7.50 13.23 -14.77
CA LEU A 282 8.73 14.00 -14.93
C LEU A 282 9.74 13.67 -13.82
N ALA A 283 9.34 13.81 -12.55
CA ALA A 283 10.20 13.56 -11.40
C ALA A 283 10.69 12.10 -11.35
N TYR A 284 9.80 11.15 -11.64
CA TYR A 284 10.14 9.72 -11.67
C TYR A 284 11.10 9.39 -12.82
N THR A 285 10.92 9.98 -14.00
CA THR A 285 11.83 9.78 -15.15
C THR A 285 13.22 10.32 -14.84
N LEU A 286 13.32 11.54 -14.30
CA LEU A 286 14.60 12.11 -13.87
C LEU A 286 15.28 11.22 -12.81
N PHE A 287 14.51 10.74 -11.85
CA PHE A 287 15.00 9.82 -10.82
C PHE A 287 15.49 8.49 -11.41
N LEU A 288 14.77 7.92 -12.39
CA LEU A 288 15.22 6.72 -13.11
C LEU A 288 16.50 6.98 -13.90
N CYS A 289 16.60 8.09 -14.65
CA CYS A 289 17.83 8.44 -15.37
C CYS A 289 19.03 8.52 -14.42
N TRP A 290 18.87 9.19 -13.27
CA TRP A 290 19.88 9.22 -12.22
C TRP A 290 20.20 7.82 -11.68
N TRP A 291 19.17 7.01 -11.40
CA TRP A 291 19.33 5.67 -10.86
C TRP A 291 20.08 4.71 -11.79
N PHE A 292 19.77 4.75 -13.10
CA PHE A 292 20.42 3.92 -14.10
C PHE A 292 21.86 4.35 -14.38
N THR A 293 22.17 5.66 -14.30
CA THR A 293 23.52 6.19 -14.48
C THR A 293 24.40 5.95 -13.25
N ALA A 294 23.90 6.23 -12.04
CA ALA A 294 24.61 5.93 -10.79
C ALA A 294 24.74 4.42 -10.56
N ALA A 295 23.79 3.64 -11.09
CA ALA A 295 23.75 2.19 -11.05
C ALA A 295 24.05 1.59 -9.66
N PRO A 296 23.39 2.06 -8.57
CA PRO A 296 23.70 1.60 -7.23
C PRO A 296 23.31 0.12 -7.06
N ARG A 297 23.86 -0.52 -6.02
CA ARG A 297 23.67 -1.96 -5.76
C ARG A 297 23.27 -2.24 -4.33
N GLY A 298 22.54 -3.34 -4.16
CA GLY A 298 22.24 -3.92 -2.85
C GLY A 298 20.96 -3.39 -2.21
N TRP A 299 20.65 -4.00 -1.07
CA TRP A 299 19.40 -3.77 -0.33
C TRP A 299 19.23 -2.34 0.15
N ALA A 300 20.28 -1.73 0.72
CA ALA A 300 20.19 -0.39 1.29
C ALA A 300 19.83 0.65 0.24
N ALA A 301 20.47 0.55 -0.94
CA ALA A 301 20.15 1.38 -2.09
C ALA A 301 18.70 1.18 -2.54
N TYR A 302 18.28 -0.08 -2.77
CA TYR A 302 16.91 -0.38 -3.19
C TYR A 302 15.88 0.16 -2.20
N GLN A 303 16.09 -0.07 -0.90
CA GLN A 303 15.21 0.40 0.14
C GLN A 303 15.07 1.93 0.12
N ALA A 304 16.19 2.65 -0.03
CA ALA A 304 16.16 4.10 -0.04
C ALA A 304 15.44 4.66 -1.28
N ALA A 305 15.72 4.09 -2.45
CA ALA A 305 15.04 4.46 -3.68
C ALA A 305 13.55 4.11 -3.64
N ALA A 306 13.19 2.93 -3.13
CA ALA A 306 11.80 2.53 -2.99
C ALA A 306 11.03 3.45 -2.04
N ALA A 307 11.61 3.82 -0.89
CA ALA A 307 11.00 4.79 0.01
C ALA A 307 10.77 6.15 -0.68
N ALA A 308 11.79 6.66 -1.38
CA ALA A 308 11.70 7.93 -2.08
C ALA A 308 10.66 7.91 -3.20
N THR A 309 10.63 6.85 -4.02
CA THR A 309 9.65 6.70 -5.10
C THR A 309 8.23 6.60 -4.57
N LEU A 310 7.98 5.79 -3.52
CA LEU A 310 6.61 5.68 -2.97
C LEU A 310 6.16 6.94 -2.24
N CYS A 311 7.07 7.65 -1.57
CA CYS A 311 6.80 8.99 -1.06
C CYS A 311 6.48 9.96 -2.20
N GLY A 312 7.21 9.89 -3.31
CA GLY A 312 6.98 10.69 -4.52
C GLY A 312 5.61 10.42 -5.14
N VAL A 313 5.20 9.16 -5.25
CA VAL A 313 3.85 8.78 -5.71
C VAL A 313 2.80 9.46 -4.84
N VAL A 314 2.83 9.23 -3.52
CA VAL A 314 1.84 9.80 -2.59
C VAL A 314 1.88 11.34 -2.57
N ALA A 315 3.06 11.95 -2.67
CA ALA A 315 3.17 13.40 -2.60
C ALA A 315 2.76 14.11 -3.89
N LEU A 316 3.07 13.53 -5.07
CA LEU A 316 2.94 14.20 -6.37
C LEU A 316 1.73 13.74 -7.19
N THR A 317 0.89 12.86 -6.67
CA THR A 317 -0.39 12.50 -7.30
C THR A 317 -1.56 12.89 -6.40
N PRO A 318 -2.77 13.14 -6.93
CA PRO A 318 -3.97 12.96 -6.15
C PRO A 318 -4.00 11.52 -5.62
N PHE A 319 -4.40 11.34 -4.37
CA PHE A 319 -4.53 10.02 -3.79
C PHE A 319 -5.81 9.95 -2.99
N HIS A 320 -6.44 8.78 -2.96
CA HIS A 320 -7.43 8.48 -1.94
C HIS A 320 -6.73 8.11 -0.62
N PRO A 321 -7.40 8.31 0.53
CA PRO A 321 -6.78 8.16 1.84
C PRO A 321 -6.03 6.84 2.06
N GLN A 322 -6.59 5.74 1.56
CA GLN A 322 -5.99 4.41 1.73
C GLN A 322 -4.60 4.25 1.09
N TYR A 323 -4.26 5.06 0.07
CA TYR A 323 -3.00 4.93 -0.68
C TYR A 323 -1.80 5.53 0.06
N VAL A 324 -2.02 6.28 1.14
CA VAL A 324 -0.93 6.85 1.94
C VAL A 324 -0.08 5.76 2.58
N ILE A 325 -0.64 4.57 2.83
CA ILE A 325 0.10 3.41 3.35
C ILE A 325 1.32 3.04 2.47
N TRP A 326 1.27 3.34 1.17
CA TRP A 326 2.34 3.01 0.24
C TRP A 326 3.66 3.71 0.57
N ALA A 327 3.64 4.89 1.21
CA ALA A 327 4.86 5.61 1.57
C ALA A 327 5.64 4.96 2.73
N LEU A 328 5.02 4.06 3.50
CA LEU A 328 5.52 3.57 4.78
C LEU A 328 6.51 2.39 4.75
N PRO A 329 6.30 1.30 3.96
CA PRO A 329 7.02 0.02 4.19
C PRO A 329 8.54 0.14 4.08
N PHE A 330 9.06 0.96 3.16
CA PHE A 330 10.50 1.14 3.01
C PHE A 330 11.07 2.30 3.83
N ALA A 331 10.24 3.28 4.22
CA ALA A 331 10.62 4.43 5.03
C ALA A 331 10.72 4.10 6.52
N VAL A 332 9.74 3.37 7.08
CA VAL A 332 9.63 3.06 8.52
C VAL A 332 10.92 2.49 9.12
N PRO A 333 11.63 1.53 8.50
CA PRO A 333 12.88 1.01 9.05
C PRO A 333 13.99 2.05 9.27
N VAL A 334 13.99 3.12 8.47
CA VAL A 334 14.97 4.21 8.58
C VAL A 334 14.46 5.27 9.57
N LEU A 335 13.17 5.62 9.50
CA LEU A 335 12.53 6.55 10.43
C LEU A 335 12.61 6.07 11.90
N ALA A 336 12.56 4.75 12.13
CA ALA A 336 12.65 4.16 13.47
C ALA A 336 14.01 4.38 14.16
N ARG A 337 15.09 4.61 13.39
CA ARG A 337 16.46 4.68 13.91
C ARG A 337 16.71 5.92 14.77
N GLN A 338 16.13 7.05 14.39
CA GLN A 338 16.45 8.36 14.97
C GLN A 338 15.19 9.12 15.39
N ARG A 339 15.35 10.08 16.32
CA ARG A 339 14.23 10.89 16.84
C ARG A 339 13.58 11.76 15.76
N SER A 340 14.38 12.36 14.89
CA SER A 340 13.92 13.18 13.75
C SER A 340 13.00 12.37 12.82
N GLY A 341 13.40 11.15 12.47
CA GLY A 341 12.60 10.25 11.65
C GLY A 341 11.25 9.89 12.29
N ARG A 342 11.24 9.63 13.60
CA ARG A 342 9.98 9.37 14.35
C ARG A 342 9.07 10.60 14.35
N LEU A 343 9.63 11.80 14.50
CA LEU A 343 8.87 13.03 14.45
C LEU A 343 8.25 13.24 13.06
N LEU A 344 8.99 12.99 11.98
CA LEU A 344 8.47 13.06 10.62
C LEU A 344 7.31 12.09 10.39
N ALA A 345 7.41 10.84 10.90
CA ALA A 345 6.32 9.87 10.83
C ALA A 345 5.06 10.34 11.59
N LEU A 346 5.25 10.91 12.78
CA LEU A 346 4.13 11.47 13.57
C LEU A 346 3.49 12.67 12.87
N LEU A 347 4.30 13.57 12.30
CA LEU A 347 3.82 14.71 11.54
C LEU A 347 3.03 14.27 10.30
N GLN A 348 3.53 13.26 9.56
CA GLN A 348 2.82 12.70 8.40
C GLN A 348 1.48 12.09 8.82
N ALA A 349 1.44 11.32 9.90
CA ALA A 349 0.21 10.73 10.41
C ALA A 349 -0.79 11.79 10.90
N GLY A 350 -0.33 12.82 11.62
CA GLY A 350 -1.16 13.94 12.07
C GLY A 350 -1.75 14.72 10.89
N LEU A 351 -0.92 15.08 9.91
CA LEU A 351 -1.36 15.75 8.69
C LEU A 351 -2.31 14.88 7.87
N PHE A 352 -2.11 13.56 7.84
CA PHE A 352 -3.05 12.63 7.21
C PHE A 352 -4.44 12.68 7.88
N LEU A 353 -4.51 12.66 9.22
CA LEU A 353 -5.78 12.73 9.94
C LEU A 353 -6.51 14.06 9.69
N VAL A 354 -5.78 15.18 9.64
CA VAL A 354 -6.36 16.47 9.26
C VAL A 354 -6.80 16.47 7.81
N TRP A 355 -6.00 15.89 6.91
CA TRP A 355 -6.32 15.80 5.48
C TRP A 355 -7.55 14.93 5.21
N LEU A 356 -7.78 13.91 6.04
CA LEU A 356 -8.90 12.99 5.91
C LEU A 356 -10.26 13.70 5.95
N THR A 357 -10.36 14.82 6.66
CA THR A 357 -11.60 15.62 6.74
C THR A 357 -12.03 16.18 5.38
N ARG A 358 -11.13 16.26 4.38
CA ARG A 358 -11.48 16.71 3.02
C ARG A 358 -12.55 15.84 2.36
N TRP A 359 -12.59 14.56 2.68
CA TRP A 359 -13.53 13.61 2.09
C TRP A 359 -14.87 13.55 2.85
N GLY A 360 -15.04 14.39 3.87
CA GLY A 360 -16.26 14.48 4.66
C GLY A 360 -16.68 13.14 5.24
N ALA A 361 -18.00 12.96 5.40
CA ALA A 361 -18.58 11.77 6.01
C ALA A 361 -18.16 10.47 5.30
N ALA A 362 -18.02 10.48 3.97
CA ALA A 362 -17.76 9.27 3.16
C ALA A 362 -16.45 8.53 3.54
N ALA A 363 -15.44 9.25 4.03
CA ALA A 363 -14.18 8.67 4.50
C ALA A 363 -13.97 8.81 6.01
N THR A 364 -14.98 9.26 6.75
CA THR A 364 -14.89 9.47 8.20
C THR A 364 -16.10 8.89 8.93
N THR A 365 -17.13 9.69 9.19
CA THR A 365 -18.26 9.33 10.05
C THR A 365 -19.19 8.29 9.43
N ALA A 366 -19.41 8.32 8.10
CA ALA A 366 -20.23 7.32 7.42
C ALA A 366 -19.60 5.91 7.44
N LEU A 367 -18.30 5.81 7.70
CA LEU A 367 -17.65 4.52 7.92
C LEU A 367 -18.23 3.81 9.14
N LEU A 368 -18.82 4.53 10.10
CA LEU A 368 -19.47 3.99 11.30
C LEU A 368 -20.93 3.55 11.06
N SER A 369 -21.38 3.46 9.81
CA SER A 369 -22.71 2.95 9.44
C SER A 369 -23.11 1.60 10.07
N PRO A 370 -22.19 0.67 10.38
CA PRO A 370 -22.55 -0.54 11.14
C PRO A 370 -23.09 -0.29 12.56
N LEU A 371 -22.88 0.90 13.13
CA LEU A 371 -23.44 1.30 14.43
C LEU A 371 -24.89 1.79 14.33
N GLY A 372 -25.43 1.91 13.11
CA GLY A 372 -26.80 2.33 12.84
C GLY A 372 -26.91 3.75 12.29
N GLU A 373 -27.97 3.98 11.51
CA GLU A 373 -28.23 5.25 10.83
C GLU A 373 -28.47 6.41 11.82
N SER A 374 -29.16 6.15 12.93
CA SER A 374 -29.41 7.15 13.98
C SER A 374 -28.11 7.65 14.61
N PHE A 375 -27.12 6.77 14.79
CA PHE A 375 -25.81 7.15 15.31
C PHE A 375 -25.04 8.00 14.30
N VAL A 376 -24.96 7.57 13.03
CA VAL A 376 -24.20 8.28 12.00
C VAL A 376 -24.81 9.64 11.67
N SER A 377 -26.14 9.74 11.58
CA SER A 377 -26.85 11.00 11.29
C SER A 377 -26.69 12.04 12.41
N ALA A 378 -26.39 11.62 13.64
CA ALA A 378 -26.09 12.52 14.76
C ALA A 378 -24.65 13.06 14.73
N LEU A 379 -23.73 12.46 13.96
CA LEU A 379 -22.35 12.91 13.86
C LEU A 379 -22.20 14.02 12.82
N PRO A 380 -21.50 15.12 13.12
CA PRO A 380 -21.29 16.18 12.15
C PRO A 380 -20.33 15.72 11.05
N ASP A 381 -20.53 16.20 9.81
CA ASP A 381 -19.57 15.99 8.73
C ASP A 381 -18.27 16.75 9.04
N PRO A 382 -17.11 16.07 9.17
CA PRO A 382 -15.86 16.73 9.53
C PRO A 382 -15.40 17.77 8.50
N GLN A 383 -15.77 17.61 7.22
CA GLN A 383 -15.49 18.61 6.19
C GLN A 383 -16.25 19.91 6.47
N LEU A 384 -17.53 19.80 6.84
CA LEU A 384 -18.36 20.96 7.15
C LEU A 384 -17.89 21.65 8.43
N VAL A 385 -17.51 20.89 9.45
CA VAL A 385 -16.91 21.45 10.68
C VAL A 385 -15.62 22.20 10.37
N ALA A 386 -14.71 21.62 9.56
CA ALA A 386 -13.48 22.28 9.17
C ALA A 386 -13.75 23.53 8.31
N ALA A 387 -14.69 23.45 7.36
CA ALA A 387 -15.08 24.55 6.49
C ALA A 387 -15.73 25.73 7.24
N ALA A 388 -16.39 25.46 8.37
CA ALA A 388 -16.95 26.51 9.23
C ALA A 388 -15.87 27.30 9.99
N LEU A 389 -14.70 26.70 10.23
CA LEU A 389 -13.57 27.36 10.91
C LEU A 389 -12.66 28.11 9.94
N VAL A 390 -12.35 27.49 8.80
CA VAL A 390 -11.47 28.04 7.77
C VAL A 390 -12.04 27.70 6.38
N PRO A 391 -12.06 28.62 5.40
CA PRO A 391 -12.54 28.30 4.05
C PRO A 391 -11.79 27.13 3.42
N ALA A 392 -12.52 26.23 2.74
CA ALA A 392 -11.95 25.05 2.09
C ALA A 392 -10.88 25.38 1.04
N SER A 393 -11.02 26.52 0.35
CA SER A 393 -10.03 27.04 -0.60
C SER A 393 -8.69 27.41 0.05
N VAL A 394 -8.65 27.59 1.37
CA VAL A 394 -7.45 27.96 2.12
C VAL A 394 -6.85 26.74 2.81
N TRP A 395 -7.63 26.06 3.67
CA TRP A 395 -7.06 24.98 4.48
C TRP A 395 -6.74 23.74 3.66
N GLN A 396 -7.53 23.40 2.63
CA GLN A 396 -7.28 22.17 1.89
C GLN A 396 -5.94 22.22 1.14
N PRO A 397 -5.65 23.26 0.32
CA PRO A 397 -4.35 23.37 -0.33
C PRO A 397 -3.19 23.44 0.67
N ALA A 398 -3.37 24.17 1.78
CA ALA A 398 -2.33 24.30 2.81
C ALA A 398 -1.99 22.95 3.47
N VAL A 399 -2.99 22.20 3.93
CA VAL A 399 -2.78 20.87 4.53
C VAL A 399 -2.22 19.89 3.51
N ARG A 400 -2.70 19.93 2.25
CA ARG A 400 -2.15 19.09 1.16
C ARG A 400 -0.68 19.39 0.91
N ALA A 401 -0.30 20.67 0.87
CA ALA A 401 1.07 21.10 0.63
C ALA A 401 1.98 20.71 1.79
N MET A 402 1.55 20.90 3.04
CA MET A 402 2.30 20.43 4.23
C MET A 402 2.47 18.91 4.21
N PHE A 403 1.40 18.16 3.94
CA PHE A 403 1.46 16.71 3.84
C PHE A 403 2.40 16.24 2.73
N ALA A 404 2.33 16.87 1.54
CA ALA A 404 3.23 16.60 0.42
C ALA A 404 4.69 16.88 0.82
N GLY A 405 4.95 18.05 1.41
CA GLY A 405 6.28 18.47 1.82
C GLY A 405 6.90 17.54 2.84
N VAL A 406 6.16 17.16 3.89
CA VAL A 406 6.62 16.17 4.88
C VAL A 406 6.87 14.81 4.23
N THR A 407 5.99 14.36 3.34
CA THR A 407 6.14 13.06 2.65
C THR A 407 7.36 13.05 1.71
N LEU A 408 7.58 14.10 0.91
CA LEU A 408 8.78 14.26 0.08
C LEU A 408 10.04 14.33 0.94
N TRP A 409 9.97 15.06 2.06
CA TRP A 409 11.09 15.16 3.00
C TRP A 409 11.43 13.82 3.63
N ILE A 410 10.46 12.97 3.94
CA ILE A 410 10.70 11.58 4.35
C ILE A 410 11.47 10.83 3.25
N GLY A 411 11.02 10.92 1.99
CA GLY A 411 11.70 10.29 0.86
C GLY A 411 13.16 10.75 0.72
N TRP A 412 13.39 12.06 0.78
CA TRP A 412 14.73 12.64 0.79
C TRP A 412 15.55 12.20 2.01
N PHE A 413 14.95 12.15 3.20
CA PHE A 413 15.63 11.80 4.45
C PHE A 413 16.21 10.40 4.35
N VAL A 414 15.42 9.46 3.85
CA VAL A 414 15.88 8.08 3.63
C VAL A 414 17.04 8.01 2.61
N LEU A 415 16.99 8.78 1.52
CA LEU A 415 18.08 8.85 0.53
C LEU A 415 19.36 9.45 1.11
N ARG A 416 19.26 10.52 1.91
CA ARG A 416 20.41 11.13 2.56
C ARG A 416 21.09 10.15 3.51
N GLU A 417 20.31 9.51 4.40
CA GLU A 417 20.87 8.56 5.37
C GLU A 417 21.59 7.39 4.69
N HIS A 418 21.12 6.95 3.52
CA HIS A 418 21.85 5.93 2.75
C HIS A 418 23.20 6.46 2.22
N THR A 419 23.23 7.69 1.74
CA THR A 419 24.42 8.30 1.15
C THR A 419 25.47 8.62 2.21
N SER A 420 25.07 9.10 3.40
CA SER A 420 26.00 9.34 4.51
C SER A 420 26.65 8.05 4.98
N MET A 421 25.87 6.99 5.21
CA MET A 421 26.41 5.68 5.63
C MET A 421 27.41 5.13 4.62
N THR A 422 27.14 5.28 3.31
CA THR A 422 28.03 4.80 2.26
C THR A 422 29.35 5.58 2.25
N ARG A 423 29.33 6.90 2.48
CA ARG A 423 30.54 7.74 2.54
C ARG A 423 31.39 7.43 3.78
N GLU A 424 30.77 7.18 4.92
CA GLU A 424 31.47 6.82 6.17
C GLU A 424 32.21 5.49 6.02
N MET A 425 31.53 4.44 5.53
CA MET A 425 32.16 3.15 5.27
C MET A 425 33.36 3.27 4.32
N MET A 426 33.23 4.07 3.26
CA MET A 426 34.30 4.25 2.28
C MET A 426 35.51 5.01 2.88
N ARG A 427 35.29 5.92 3.83
CA ARG A 427 36.38 6.60 4.56
C ARG A 427 37.12 5.64 5.48
N GLU A 428 36.39 4.83 6.24
CA GLU A 428 36.98 3.83 7.15
C GLU A 428 37.83 2.81 6.38
N GLU A 429 37.37 2.33 5.21
CA GLU A 429 38.15 1.43 4.35
C GLU A 429 39.46 2.07 3.86
N ILE A 430 39.43 3.36 3.49
CA ILE A 430 40.64 4.10 3.07
C ILE A 430 41.60 4.28 4.24
N GLU A 431 41.10 4.62 5.43
CA GLU A 431 41.92 4.77 6.63
C GLU A 431 42.57 3.46 7.06
N LEU A 432 41.84 2.33 6.98
CA LEU A 432 42.38 1.00 7.27
C LEU A 432 43.45 0.60 6.25
N ALA A 433 43.18 0.78 4.95
CA ALA A 433 44.15 0.49 3.89
C ALA A 433 45.40 1.40 3.94
N GLY A 434 45.27 2.59 4.54
CA GLY A 434 46.39 3.50 4.80
C GLY A 434 47.21 3.17 6.04
N ARG A 435 46.66 2.41 7.01
CA ARG A 435 47.39 1.94 8.20
C ARG A 435 48.12 0.62 8.00
N GLU A 436 47.75 -0.15 6.98
CA GLU A 436 48.40 -1.41 6.60
C GLU A 436 49.60 -1.21 5.64
N ARG A 437 49.85 0.04 5.20
CA ARG A 437 51.05 0.44 4.45
C ARG A 437 51.97 1.23 5.36
#